data_AF-A0A2M8AKE0-F1
#
_entry.id   AF-A0A2M8AKE0-F1
#
_cell.length_a   1.000
_cell.length_b   1.000
_cell.length_c   1.000
_cell.angle_alpha   90.00
_cell.angle_beta   90.00
_cell.angle_gamma   90.00
#
_symmetry.space_group_name_H-M   'P 1'
#
loop_
_entity.id
_entity.type
_entity.pdbx_description
1 polymer ?
#
loop_
_entity_poly.entity_id
_entity_poly.type
_entity_poly.pdbx_seq_one_letter_code
_entity_poly.pdbx_strand_id
1 'polypeptide(L)' 'MDYKKSIINLVVSLLLSPVIVYLVLGAARMAGSTYEMTHGETFIIWLLMAIVINLSITKK' A
#
# COMPACT_ATOMS: atom_id res chain seq x y z
N MET A 1 4.26 0.01 -25.03
CA MET A 1 3.92 0.27 -23.61
C MET A 1 2.57 0.95 -23.59
N ASP A 2 1.55 0.30 -23.03
CA ASP A 2 0.24 0.95 -22.86
C ASP A 2 0.30 1.92 -21.67
N TYR A 3 0.66 3.17 -21.96
CA TYR A 3 0.75 4.23 -20.96
C TYR A 3 -0.56 4.39 -20.15
N LYS A 4 -1.71 4.21 -20.81
CA LYS A 4 -3.02 4.18 -20.14
C LYS A 4 -3.09 3.11 -19.06
N LYS A 5 -2.65 1.88 -19.38
CA LYS A 5 -2.66 0.75 -18.43
C LYS A 5 -1.69 1.01 -17.26
N SER A 6 -0.52 1.58 -17.55
CA SER A 6 0.47 1.91 -16.51
C SER A 6 -0.03 2.97 -15.53
N ILE A 7 -0.64 4.06 -16.04
CA ILE A 7 -1.22 5.12 -15.20
C ILE A 7 -2.36 4.58 -14.35
N ILE A 8 -3.24 3.75 -14.92
CA ILE A 8 -4.34 3.12 -14.17
C ILE A 8 -3.78 2.24 -13.05
N ASN A 9 -2.76 1.41 -13.33
CA ASN A 9 -2.13 0.58 -12.31
C ASN A 9 -1.49 1.41 -11.18
N LEU A 10 -0.88 2.55 -11.50
CA LEU A 10 -0.32 3.46 -10.50
C LEU A 10 -1.42 4.06 -9.61
N VAL A 11 -2.49 4.58 -10.19
CA VAL A 11 -3.62 5.15 -9.44
C VAL A 11 -4.28 4.09 -8.57
N VAL A 12 -4.53 2.90 -9.11
CA VAL A 12 -5.11 1.77 -8.38
C VAL A 12 -4.19 1.36 -7.22
N SER A 13 -2.89 1.27 -7.44
CA SER A 13 -1.93 0.92 -6.38
C SER A 13 -1.88 1.95 -5.25
N LEU A 14 -2.03 3.24 -5.57
CA LEU A 14 -2.02 4.33 -4.60
C LEU A 14 -3.30 4.37 -3.75
N LEU A 15 -4.45 4.01 -4.34
CA LEU A 15 -5.73 3.94 -3.64
C LEU A 15 -5.89 2.65 -2.82
N LEU A 16 -5.30 1.53 -3.27
CA LEU A 16 -5.32 0.25 -2.56
C LEU A 16 -4.33 0.20 -1.39
N SER A 17 -3.21 0.90 -1.47
CA SER A 17 -2.17 0.83 -0.44
C SER A 17 -2.62 1.21 0.99
N PRO A 18 -3.41 2.26 1.26
CA PRO A 18 -3.82 2.57 2.62
C PRO A 18 -4.81 1.52 3.15
N VAL A 19 -5.67 0.98 2.28
CA VAL A 19 -6.61 -0.10 2.64
C VAL A 19 -5.83 -1.33 3.12
N ILE A 20 -4.81 -1.75 2.37
CA ILE A 20 -3.98 -2.91 2.75
C ILE A 20 -3.20 -2.63 4.04
N VAL A 21 -2.64 -1.43 4.21
CA VAL A 21 -1.91 -1.06 5.44
C VAL A 21 -2.81 -1.16 6.67
N TYR A 22 -4.02 -0.62 6.63
CA TYR A 22 -4.95 -0.72 7.77
C TYR A 22 -5.44 -2.15 8.02
N LEU A 23 -5.61 -2.97 6.97
CA LEU A 23 -5.92 -4.39 7.15
C LEU A 23 -4.78 -5.12 7.87
N VAL A 24 -3.53 -4.85 7.49
CA VAL A 24 -2.34 -5.43 8.14
C VAL A 24 -2.22 -4.96 9.58
N LEU A 25 -2.39 -3.66 9.86
CA LEU A 25 -2.38 -3.12 11.22
C LEU A 25 -3.50 -3.71 12.07
N GLY A 26 -4.69 -3.90 11.50
CA GLY A 26 -5.82 -4.55 12.17
C GLY A 26 -5.50 -6.00 12.55
N ALA A 27 -4.93 -6.77 11.61
CA ALA A 27 -4.47 -8.14 11.87
C ALA A 27 -3.35 -8.19 12.93
N ALA A 28 -2.39 -7.27 12.87
CA ALA A 28 -1.31 -7.16 13.85
C ALA A 28 -1.85 -6.86 15.26
N ARG A 29 -2.85 -5.98 15.35
CA ARG A 29 -3.55 -5.67 16.61
C ARG A 29 -4.27 -6.89 17.18
N MET A 30 -4.89 -7.70 16.33
CA MET A 30 -5.51 -8.97 16.75
C MET A 30 -4.46 -9.98 17.25
N ALA A 31 -3.25 -9.96 16.68
CA ALA A 31 -2.13 -10.76 17.14
C ALA A 31 -1.44 -10.21 18.41
N GLY A 32 -1.97 -9.14 19.02
CA GLY A 32 -1.42 -8.53 20.22
C GLY A 32 -0.30 -7.50 19.99
N SER A 33 -0.06 -7.10 18.73
CA SER A 33 0.96 -6.10 18.39
C SER A 33 0.33 -4.71 18.22
N THR A 34 0.87 -3.74 18.96
CA THR A 34 0.48 -2.32 18.86
C THR A 34 1.57 -1.53 18.14
N TYR A 35 1.29 -1.14 16.89
CA TYR A 35 2.14 -0.23 16.13
C TYR A 35 1.57 1.18 16.20
N GLU A 36 2.24 2.05 16.94
CA GLU A 36 1.99 3.49 16.88
C GLU A 36 2.83 4.08 15.73
N MET A 37 2.16 4.75 14.79
CA MET A 37 2.82 5.40 13.66
C MET A 37 2.54 6.88 13.69
N THR A 38 3.58 7.69 13.55
CA THR A 38 3.42 9.12 13.31
C THR A 38 2.88 9.38 11.90
N HIS A 39 2.40 10.61 11.66
CA HIS A 39 1.85 10.99 10.36
C HIS A 39 2.87 10.84 9.22
N GLY A 40 4.15 11.14 9.48
CA GLY A 40 5.24 10.99 8.52
C GLY A 40 5.55 9.53 8.19
N GLU A 41 5.60 8.66 9.21
CA GLU A 41 5.83 7.23 9.01
C GLU A 41 4.69 6.56 8.25
N THR A 42 3.45 6.94 8.56
CA THR A 42 2.26 6.46 7.86
C THR A 42 2.30 6.82 6.37
N PHE A 43 2.73 8.05 6.04
CA PHE A 43 2.89 8.48 4.65
C PHE A 43 3.95 7.67 3.91
N ILE A 44 5.09 7.40 4.55
CA ILE A 44 6.17 6.59 3.96
C ILE A 44 5.69 5.16 3.70
N ILE A 45 5.03 4.52 4.66
CA ILE A 45 4.52 3.15 4.53
C ILE A 45 3.44 3.07 3.45
N TRP A 46 2.57 4.09 3.37
CA TRP A 46 1.55 4.18 2.32
C TRP A 46 2.17 4.21 0.92
N LEU A 47 3.21 5.02 0.70
CA LEU A 47 3.92 5.10 -0.58
C LEU A 47 4.70 3.82 -0.89
N LEU A 48 5.41 3.26 0.08
CA LEU A 48 6.13 1.99 -0.10
C LEU A 48 5.17 0.86 -0.47
N MET A 49 4.00 0.78 0.17
CA MET A 49 3.00 -0.21 -0.20
C MET A 49 2.41 0.03 -1.59
N ALA A 50 2.22 1.28 -2.01
CA ALA A 50 1.79 1.57 -3.37
C ALA A 50 2.81 1.03 -4.39
N ILE A 51 4.10 1.21 -4.15
CA ILE A 51 5.18 0.68 -5.01
C ILE A 51 5.15 -0.85 -5.04
N VAL A 52 5.02 -1.52 -3.89
CA VAL A 52 4.96 -2.98 -3.80
C VAL A 52 3.76 -3.55 -4.56
N ILE A 53 2.58 -2.93 -4.43
CA ILE A 53 1.37 -3.34 -5.14
C ILE A 53 1.56 -3.13 -6.65
N ASN A 54 2.08 -1.97 -7.06
CA ASN A 54 2.33 -1.69 -8.46
C ASN A 54 3.30 -2.69 -9.09
N LEU A 55 4.37 -3.06 -8.36
CA LEU A 55 5.33 -4.08 -8.78
C LEU A 55 4.64 -5.45 -8.91
N SER A 56 3.78 -5.80 -7.96
CA SER A 56 3.03 -7.07 -7.96
C SER A 56 2.04 -7.17 -9.13
N ILE A 57 1.44 -6.05 -9.54
CA ILE A 57 0.52 -5.98 -10.70
C ILE A 57 1.30 -6.00 -12.01
N THR A 58 2.44 -5.32 -12.07
CA THR A 58 3.27 -5.20 -13.29
C THR A 58 4.06 -6.48 -13.61
N LYS A 59 4.40 -7.30 -12.60
CA LYS A 59 5.15 -8.55 -12.81
C LYS A 59 4.32 -9.73 -13.35
N LYS A 60 3.06 -9.51 -13.75
CA LYS A 60 2.19 -10.47 -14.43
C LYS A 60 2.16 -10.21 -15.93
#